data_AF-A0A7S3SP15-F1
#
_entry.id   AF-A0A7S3SP15-F1
#
_cell.length_a   1.000
_cell.length_b   1.000
_cell.length_c   1.000
_cell.angle_alpha   90.00
_cell.angle_beta   90.00
_cell.angle_gamma   90.00
#
_symmetry.space_group_name_H-M   'P 1'
#
loop_
_entity.id
_entity.type
_entity.pdbx_description
1 polymer ?
#
loop_
_entity_poly.entity_id
_entity_poly.type
_entity_poly.pdbx_seq_one_letter_code
_entity_poly.pdbx_strand_id
1 'polypeptide(L)'
;VQSGSAVASQLQAGKSDSTWIFTQWEGVLAQRAGQDLRCFHLEDYGIPYGYSPVLLAHPDMIANAKGADILRRFLAATAEGYKRAAADPAAAAAAIVASGHPSVADAAFVHAAAEATADRYLTTEGTWGAMHHERWARFLGFLASEGILTDRQGVAIEAARVDVAQLFTNELLQQ
;
A
#
# COMPACT_ATOMS: atom_id res chain seq x y z
N VAL A 1 -1.20 -24.59 4.54
CA VAL A 1 -0.06 -23.75 4.09
C VAL A 1 -0.12 -22.50 4.92
N GLN A 2 0.85 -22.25 5.81
CA GLN A 2 0.89 -21.00 6.59
C GLN A 2 0.98 -19.84 5.60
N SER A 3 0.13 -18.83 5.78
CA SER A 3 0.33 -17.51 5.17
C SER A 3 1.78 -17.09 5.40
N GLY A 4 2.54 -16.95 4.31
CA GLY A 4 3.98 -16.70 4.39
C GLY A 4 4.23 -15.34 5.06
N SER A 5 4.64 -15.37 6.33
CA SER A 5 5.03 -14.16 7.05
C SER A 5 6.53 -13.90 6.87
N ALA A 6 6.90 -12.68 6.52
CA ALA A 6 8.31 -12.25 6.53
C ALA A 6 8.93 -12.42 7.93
N VAL A 7 8.15 -12.21 8.99
CA VAL A 7 8.58 -12.43 10.38
C VAL A 7 8.94 -13.90 10.61
N ALA A 8 8.07 -14.82 10.19
CA ALA A 8 8.34 -16.25 10.36
C ALA A 8 9.50 -16.75 9.48
N SER A 9 9.51 -16.33 8.21
CA SER A 9 10.48 -16.85 7.24
C SER A 9 11.88 -16.23 7.36
N GLN A 10 12.01 -15.02 7.91
CA GLN A 10 13.29 -14.32 8.06
C GLN A 10 13.76 -14.27 9.52
N LEU A 11 12.92 -13.75 10.42
CA LEU A 11 13.33 -13.49 11.81
C LEU A 11 13.31 -14.78 12.64
N GLN A 12 12.19 -15.51 12.66
CA GLN A 12 12.11 -16.78 13.43
C GLN A 12 13.09 -17.83 12.92
N ALA A 13 13.27 -17.89 11.60
CA ALA A 13 14.21 -18.81 10.98
C ALA A 13 15.68 -18.41 11.16
N GLY A 14 15.97 -17.28 11.82
CA GLY A 14 17.33 -16.79 12.07
C GLY A 14 18.10 -16.42 10.80
N LYS A 15 17.40 -16.12 9.70
CA LYS A 15 18.03 -15.74 8.42
C LYS A 15 18.38 -14.26 8.36
N SER A 16 17.72 -13.43 9.17
CA SER A 16 17.96 -12.00 9.27
C SER A 16 17.56 -11.49 10.65
N ASP A 17 18.25 -10.47 11.14
CA ASP A 17 17.94 -9.81 12.42
C ASP A 17 16.80 -8.79 12.30
N SER A 18 16.51 -8.33 11.09
CA SER A 18 15.45 -7.36 10.79
C SER A 18 14.81 -7.61 9.42
N THR A 19 13.55 -7.22 9.25
CA THR A 19 12.84 -7.31 7.98
C THR A 19 11.81 -6.18 7.86
N TRP A 20 11.32 -5.93 6.65
CA TRP A 20 10.27 -4.94 6.39
C TRP A 20 8.92 -5.65 6.32
N ILE A 21 7.95 -5.15 7.09
CA ILE A 21 6.58 -5.66 7.18
C ILE A 21 5.53 -4.58 6.97
N PHE A 22 4.28 -5.00 6.74
CA PHE A 22 3.10 -4.20 7.04
C PHE A 22 2.57 -4.60 8.42
N THR A 23 2.50 -3.64 9.35
CA THR A 23 2.13 -3.93 10.74
C THR A 23 0.71 -4.50 10.87
N GLN A 24 -0.20 -4.13 9.97
CA GLN A 24 -1.58 -4.59 9.94
C GLN A 24 -1.72 -6.03 9.42
N TRP A 25 -0.67 -6.59 8.81
CA TRP A 25 -0.67 -7.94 8.28
C TRP A 25 0.34 -8.83 9.02
N GLU A 26 1.65 -8.68 8.76
CA GLU A 26 2.65 -9.48 9.44
C GLU A 26 2.83 -9.12 10.91
N GLY A 27 2.56 -7.86 11.30
CA GLY A 27 2.56 -7.46 12.71
C GLY A 27 1.44 -8.16 13.50
N VAL A 28 0.24 -8.25 12.93
CA VAL A 28 -0.87 -9.02 13.50
C VAL A 28 -0.52 -10.51 13.59
N LEU A 29 0.12 -11.09 12.57
CA LEU A 29 0.61 -12.48 12.65
C LEU A 29 1.62 -12.67 13.79
N ALA A 30 2.58 -11.76 13.93
CA ALA A 30 3.60 -11.82 14.98
C ALA A 30 2.97 -11.73 16.38
N GLN A 31 2.05 -10.79 16.59
CA GLN A 31 1.34 -10.64 17.86
C GLN A 31 0.54 -11.91 18.21
N ARG A 32 -0.18 -12.50 17.24
CA ARG A 32 -0.93 -13.75 17.45
C ARG A 32 0.00 -14.94 17.75
N ALA A 33 1.23 -14.91 17.24
CA ALA A 33 2.25 -15.89 17.54
C ALA A 33 3.02 -15.62 18.85
N GLY A 34 2.63 -14.61 19.63
CA GLY A 34 3.30 -14.23 20.89
C GLY A 34 4.69 -13.65 20.67
N GLN A 35 4.93 -13.02 19.52
CA GLN A 35 6.22 -12.44 19.19
C GLN A 35 6.21 -10.93 19.35
N ASP A 36 7.06 -10.47 20.26
CA ASP A 36 7.28 -9.04 20.44
C ASP A 36 8.20 -8.51 19.33
N LEU A 37 7.65 -7.63 18.51
CA LEU A 37 8.40 -6.92 17.48
C LEU A 37 8.81 -5.54 18.00
N ARG A 38 10.07 -5.18 17.75
CA ARG A 38 10.53 -3.79 17.77
C ARG A 38 10.29 -3.20 16.39
N CYS A 39 9.30 -2.33 16.26
CA CYS A 39 9.03 -1.63 15.00
C CYS A 39 9.78 -0.30 14.95
N PHE A 40 10.37 0.00 13.79
CA PHE A 40 11.01 1.27 13.47
C PHE A 40 10.27 1.87 12.29
N HIS A 41 9.55 2.98 12.48
CA HIS A 41 8.85 3.64 11.39
C HIS A 41 9.79 4.58 10.66
N LEU A 42 9.76 4.55 9.32
CA LEU A 42 10.62 5.39 8.49
C LEU A 42 10.47 6.88 8.82
N GLU A 43 9.26 7.33 9.13
CA GLU A 43 8.97 8.72 9.51
C GLU A 43 9.65 9.17 10.82
N ASP A 44 9.87 8.25 11.77
CA ASP A 44 10.60 8.54 13.02
C ASP A 44 12.07 8.90 12.76
N TYR A 45 12.59 8.53 11.58
CA TYR A 45 13.96 8.76 11.14
C TYR A 45 14.04 9.81 10.01
N GLY A 46 12.99 10.60 9.83
CA GLY A 46 12.96 11.66 8.82
C GLY A 46 12.88 11.17 7.38
N ILE A 47 12.58 9.88 7.17
CA ILE A 47 12.43 9.29 5.84
C ILE A 47 10.96 9.49 5.41
N PRO A 48 10.67 10.39 4.45
CA PRO A 48 9.31 10.59 4.00
C PRO A 48 8.81 9.35 3.26
N TYR A 49 7.58 8.93 3.56
CA TYR A 49 6.97 7.81 2.84
C TYR A 49 6.09 8.29 1.69
N GLY A 50 6.31 7.72 0.50
CA GLY A 50 5.43 7.86 -0.65
C GLY A 50 4.09 7.14 -0.43
N TYR A 51 3.51 6.61 -1.50
CA TYR A 51 2.32 5.76 -1.43
C TYR A 51 2.70 4.30 -1.61
N SER A 52 2.23 3.42 -0.72
CA SER A 52 2.41 1.98 -0.84
C SER A 52 1.28 1.24 -0.12
N PRO A 53 0.57 0.30 -0.78
CA PRO A 53 0.64 0.02 -2.21
C PRO A 53 -0.03 1.12 -3.06
N VAL A 54 0.15 1.06 -4.38
CA VAL A 54 -0.55 1.92 -5.37
C VAL A 54 -1.19 1.07 -6.47
N LEU A 55 -2.24 1.60 -7.10
CA LEU A 55 -2.79 1.06 -8.33
C LEU A 55 -2.06 1.67 -9.53
N LEU A 56 -1.63 0.84 -10.47
CA LEU A 56 -0.91 1.26 -11.67
C LEU A 56 -1.71 0.87 -12.92
N ALA A 57 -1.76 1.78 -13.90
CA ALA A 57 -2.32 1.54 -15.22
C ALA A 57 -1.32 1.97 -16.30
N HIS A 58 -1.38 1.33 -17.46
CA HIS A 58 -0.56 1.73 -18.60
C HIS A 58 -0.99 3.13 -19.10
N PRO A 59 -0.05 4.06 -19.43
CA PRO A 59 -0.40 5.39 -19.92
C PRO A 59 -1.38 5.38 -21.11
N ASP A 60 -1.22 4.44 -22.04
CA ASP A 60 -2.14 4.30 -23.18
C ASP A 60 -3.59 4.05 -22.76
N MET A 61 -3.82 3.30 -21.67
CA MET A 61 -5.17 3.06 -21.15
C MET A 61 -5.79 4.32 -20.55
N ILE A 62 -4.96 5.22 -20.01
CA ILE A 62 -5.40 6.50 -19.44
C ILE A 62 -5.70 7.49 -20.59
N ALA A 63 -4.83 7.54 -21.60
CA ALA A 63 -4.91 8.52 -22.68
C ALA A 63 -6.06 8.27 -23.67
N ASN A 64 -6.47 7.02 -23.89
CA ASN A 64 -7.56 6.71 -24.81
C ASN A 64 -8.92 6.69 -24.11
N ALA A 65 -9.96 7.23 -24.76
CA ALA A 65 -11.28 7.43 -24.14
C ALA A 65 -11.95 6.14 -23.64
N LYS A 66 -11.80 5.03 -24.38
CA LYS A 66 -12.38 3.73 -23.99
C LYS A 66 -11.68 3.16 -22.75
N GLY A 67 -10.36 3.24 -22.70
CA GLY A 67 -9.56 2.80 -21.56
C GLY A 67 -9.86 3.65 -20.32
N ALA A 68 -9.94 4.97 -20.47
CA ALA A 68 -10.27 5.89 -19.40
C ALA A 68 -11.66 5.61 -18.79
N ASP A 69 -12.66 5.27 -19.62
CA ASP A 69 -13.99 4.85 -19.14
C ASP A 69 -13.92 3.55 -18.31
N ILE A 70 -13.20 2.54 -18.80
CA ILE A 70 -13.00 1.28 -18.07
C ILE A 70 -12.33 1.55 -16.71
N LEU A 71 -11.27 2.35 -16.69
CA LEU A 71 -10.54 2.69 -15.47
C LEU A 71 -11.42 3.46 -14.49
N ARG A 72 -12.21 4.43 -14.95
CA ARG A 72 -13.13 5.19 -14.09
C ARG A 72 -14.16 4.28 -13.42
N ARG A 73 -14.74 3.35 -14.18
CA ARG A 73 -15.71 2.37 -13.66
C ARG A 73 -15.06 1.40 -12.68
N PHE A 74 -13.85 0.95 -12.97
CA PHE A 74 -13.06 0.12 -12.07
C PHE A 74 -12.79 0.86 -10.75
N LEU A 75 -12.24 2.06 -10.82
CA LEU A 75 -11.92 2.89 -9.64
C LEU A 75 -13.17 3.21 -8.82
N ALA A 76 -14.32 3.48 -9.45
CA ALA A 76 -15.58 3.69 -8.73
C ALA A 76 -16.01 2.45 -7.91
N ALA A 77 -15.96 1.27 -8.52
CA ALA A 77 -16.27 0.02 -7.84
C ALA A 77 -15.25 -0.30 -6.73
N THR A 78 -13.96 -0.03 -6.97
CA THR A 78 -12.90 -0.20 -5.98
C THR A 78 -13.07 0.75 -4.80
N ALA A 79 -13.34 2.03 -5.04
CA ALA A 79 -13.57 3.03 -4.00
C ALA A 79 -14.75 2.63 -3.10
N GLU A 80 -15.85 2.17 -3.69
CA GLU A 80 -17.00 1.66 -2.95
C GLU A 80 -16.62 0.44 -2.08
N GLY A 81 -15.81 -0.48 -2.62
CA GLY A 81 -15.29 -1.62 -1.85
C GLY A 81 -14.46 -1.19 -0.63
N TYR A 82 -13.55 -0.23 -0.80
CA TYR A 82 -12.74 0.29 0.31
C TYR A 82 -13.57 1.06 1.34
N LYS A 83 -14.56 1.85 0.92
CA LYS A 83 -15.49 2.54 1.84
C LYS A 83 -16.28 1.53 2.67
N ARG A 84 -16.77 0.44 2.06
CA ARG A 84 -17.43 -0.65 2.78
C ARG A 84 -16.47 -1.36 3.73
N ALA A 85 -15.23 -1.59 3.32
CA ALA A 85 -14.23 -2.25 4.17
C ALA A 85 -13.81 -1.40 5.37
N ALA A 86 -13.76 -0.08 5.22
CA ALA A 86 -13.53 0.85 6.32
C ALA A 86 -14.72 0.87 7.30
N ALA A 87 -15.95 0.82 6.78
CA ALA A 87 -17.17 0.86 7.60
C ALA A 87 -17.48 -0.47 8.31
N ASP A 88 -17.19 -1.60 7.66
CA ASP A 88 -17.46 -2.94 8.16
C ASP A 88 -16.26 -3.88 7.86
N PRO A 89 -15.21 -3.84 8.71
CA PRO A 89 -14.05 -4.71 8.54
C PRO A 89 -14.40 -6.19 8.66
N ALA A 90 -15.48 -6.54 9.38
CA ALA A 90 -15.93 -7.92 9.52
C ALA A 90 -16.45 -8.47 8.18
N ALA A 91 -17.30 -7.70 7.50
CA ALA A 91 -17.79 -8.05 6.17
C ALA A 91 -16.65 -8.08 5.13
N ALA A 92 -15.69 -7.15 5.22
CA ALA A 92 -14.52 -7.18 4.35
C ALA A 92 -13.67 -8.44 4.55
N ALA A 93 -13.39 -8.82 5.80
CA ALA A 93 -12.68 -10.04 6.11
C ALA A 93 -13.41 -11.28 5.58
N ALA A 94 -14.74 -11.35 5.76
CA ALA A 94 -15.55 -12.45 5.24
C ALA A 94 -15.47 -12.54 3.70
N ALA A 95 -15.53 -11.40 3.00
CA ALA A 95 -15.39 -11.36 1.54
C ALA A 95 -13.99 -11.80 1.08
N ILE A 96 -12.93 -11.41 1.80
CA ILE A 96 -11.56 -11.84 1.50
C ILE A 96 -11.41 -13.35 1.70
N VAL A 97 -11.88 -13.89 2.83
CA VAL A 97 -11.83 -15.34 3.11
C VAL A 97 -12.61 -16.14 2.07
N ALA A 98 -13.77 -15.62 1.62
CA ALA A 98 -14.60 -16.24 0.59
C ALA A 98 -13.90 -16.36 -0.79
N SER A 99 -12.80 -15.63 -1.02
CA SER A 99 -11.97 -15.84 -2.22
C SER A 99 -11.36 -17.24 -2.31
N GLY A 100 -11.26 -17.95 -1.17
CA GLY A 100 -10.71 -19.31 -1.10
C GLY A 100 -9.20 -19.38 -1.31
N HIS A 101 -8.49 -18.25 -1.36
CA HIS A 101 -7.05 -18.26 -1.55
C HIS A 101 -6.35 -18.81 -0.30
N PRO A 102 -5.34 -19.72 -0.43
CA PRO A 102 -4.70 -20.34 0.73
C PRO A 102 -4.06 -19.36 1.73
N SER A 103 -3.63 -18.18 1.27
CA SER A 103 -3.02 -17.17 2.15
C SER A 103 -4.03 -16.47 3.09
N VAL A 104 -5.33 -16.68 2.88
CA VAL A 104 -6.42 -16.08 3.67
C VAL A 104 -7.32 -17.16 4.31
N ALA A 105 -6.82 -18.39 4.41
CA ALA A 105 -7.56 -19.52 4.97
C ALA A 105 -7.78 -19.41 6.49
N ASP A 106 -6.93 -18.69 7.22
CA ASP A 106 -7.14 -18.39 8.64
C ASP A 106 -8.10 -17.20 8.77
N ALA A 107 -9.40 -17.49 8.91
CA ALA A 107 -10.42 -16.44 8.98
C ALA A 107 -10.25 -15.50 10.19
N ALA A 108 -9.78 -16.03 11.33
CA ALA A 108 -9.54 -15.23 12.53
C ALA A 108 -8.37 -14.26 12.32
N PHE A 109 -7.33 -14.70 11.59
CA PHE A 109 -6.26 -13.80 11.16
C PHE A 109 -6.80 -12.66 10.29
N VAL A 110 -7.52 -13.00 9.23
CA VAL A 110 -7.98 -12.01 8.24
C VAL A 110 -8.91 -11.00 8.90
N HIS A 111 -9.74 -11.44 9.84
CA HIS A 111 -10.57 -10.54 10.63
C HIS A 111 -9.75 -9.54 11.44
N ALA A 112 -8.79 -10.01 12.24
CA ALA A 112 -7.92 -9.15 13.02
C ALA A 112 -7.11 -8.18 12.14
N ALA A 113 -6.65 -8.63 10.97
CA ALA A 113 -5.93 -7.79 10.01
C ALA A 113 -6.85 -6.73 9.36
N ALA A 114 -8.09 -7.08 9.06
CA ALA A 114 -9.08 -6.14 8.52
C ALA A 114 -9.42 -5.05 9.54
N GLU A 115 -9.66 -5.43 10.81
CA GLU A 115 -9.88 -4.47 11.90
C GLU A 115 -8.68 -3.54 12.07
N ALA A 116 -7.46 -4.08 12.07
CA ALA A 116 -6.23 -3.30 12.19
C ALA A 116 -5.98 -2.34 11.01
N THR A 117 -6.65 -2.52 9.87
CA THR A 117 -6.47 -1.71 8.65
C THR A 117 -7.60 -0.72 8.40
N ALA A 118 -8.78 -0.92 9.00
CA ALA A 118 -10.03 -0.22 8.66
C ALA A 118 -9.91 1.31 8.66
N ASP A 119 -9.18 1.86 9.63
CA ASP A 119 -8.96 3.30 9.84
C ASP A 119 -7.96 3.93 8.85
N ARG A 120 -7.29 3.14 8.00
CA ARG A 120 -6.25 3.61 7.07
C ARG A 120 -6.67 3.67 5.62
N TYR A 121 -7.85 3.14 5.28
CA TYR A 121 -8.30 3.13 3.89
C TYR A 121 -8.76 4.50 3.39
N LEU A 122 -9.31 5.32 4.28
CA LEU A 122 -9.89 6.61 3.94
C LEU A 122 -9.07 7.75 4.55
N THR A 123 -9.13 8.91 3.91
CA THR A 123 -8.65 10.16 4.50
C THR A 123 -9.54 10.58 5.68
N THR A 124 -9.12 11.60 6.41
CA THR A 124 -9.94 12.22 7.46
C THR A 124 -11.26 12.78 6.92
N GLU A 125 -11.32 13.12 5.64
CA GLU A 125 -12.51 13.58 4.93
C GLU A 125 -13.37 12.43 4.37
N GLY A 126 -12.99 11.17 4.62
CA GLY A 126 -13.72 9.99 4.14
C GLY A 126 -13.54 9.69 2.64
N THR A 127 -12.53 10.30 2.01
CA THR A 127 -12.23 10.08 0.59
C THR A 127 -11.21 8.95 0.41
N TRP A 128 -11.26 8.27 -0.72
CA TRP A 128 -10.36 7.16 -1.05
C TRP A 128 -9.51 7.47 -2.28
N GLY A 129 -8.25 7.03 -2.26
CA GLY A 129 -7.40 6.89 -3.44
C GLY A 129 -6.75 8.17 -3.99
N ALA A 130 -7.18 9.36 -3.55
CA ALA A 130 -6.58 10.61 -4.00
C ALA A 130 -5.10 10.70 -3.61
N MET A 131 -4.25 11.03 -4.59
CA MET A 131 -2.83 11.27 -4.38
C MET A 131 -2.48 12.76 -4.44
N HIS A 132 -1.47 13.17 -3.69
CA HIS A 132 -1.05 14.57 -3.59
C HIS A 132 0.36 14.78 -4.16
N HIS A 133 0.49 15.82 -4.98
CA HIS A 133 1.75 16.19 -5.63
C HIS A 133 2.88 16.40 -4.61
N GLU A 134 2.61 17.12 -3.51
CA GLU A 134 3.61 17.42 -2.47
C GLU A 134 4.22 16.17 -1.82
N ARG A 135 3.43 15.09 -1.67
CA ARG A 135 3.91 13.84 -1.07
C ARG A 135 4.87 13.13 -2.01
N TRP A 136 4.57 13.10 -3.31
CA TRP A 136 5.49 12.61 -4.35
C TRP A 136 6.75 13.45 -4.43
N ALA A 137 6.62 14.79 -4.48
CA ALA A 137 7.75 15.70 -4.55
C ALA A 137 8.70 15.54 -3.36
N ARG A 138 8.16 15.41 -2.13
CA ARG A 138 8.95 15.17 -0.92
C ARG A 138 9.68 13.82 -0.96
N PHE A 139 9.02 12.78 -1.44
CA PHE A 139 9.63 11.46 -1.57
C PHE A 139 10.76 11.45 -2.61
N LEU A 140 10.55 12.04 -3.79
CA LEU A 140 11.60 12.17 -4.81
C LEU A 140 12.77 13.04 -4.33
N GLY A 141 12.48 14.11 -3.59
CA GLY A 141 13.50 14.96 -2.99
C GLY A 141 14.43 14.17 -2.06
N PHE A 142 13.84 13.34 -1.20
CA PHE A 142 14.60 12.41 -0.36
C PHE A 142 15.41 11.39 -1.18
N LEU A 143 14.79 10.72 -2.16
CA LEU A 143 15.51 9.77 -3.00
C LEU A 143 16.69 10.41 -3.73
N ALA A 144 16.54 11.66 -4.19
CA ALA A 144 17.62 12.40 -4.83
C ALA A 144 18.72 12.81 -3.84
N SER A 145 18.37 13.29 -2.64
CA SER A 145 19.36 13.69 -1.62
C SER A 145 20.20 12.50 -1.14
N GLU A 146 19.59 11.31 -1.07
CA GLU A 146 20.28 10.07 -0.70
C GLU A 146 20.99 9.37 -1.88
N GLY A 147 20.96 9.96 -3.09
CA GLY A 147 21.57 9.37 -4.29
C GLY A 147 20.92 8.08 -4.78
N ILE A 148 19.69 7.80 -4.34
CA ILE A 148 18.90 6.62 -4.72
C ILE A 148 18.19 6.85 -6.06
N LEU A 149 17.81 8.09 -6.36
CA LEU A 149 17.10 8.42 -7.59
C LEU A 149 18.06 8.41 -8.79
N THR A 150 18.09 7.28 -9.50
CA THR A 150 18.93 7.10 -10.70
C THR A 150 18.12 6.61 -11.90
N ASP A 151 18.67 6.81 -13.10
CA ASP A 151 18.21 6.08 -14.28
C ASP A 151 18.65 4.61 -14.24
N ARG A 152 18.32 3.86 -15.29
CA ARG A 152 18.66 2.43 -15.42
C ARG A 152 20.16 2.17 -15.57
N GLN A 153 20.94 3.20 -15.87
CA GLN A 153 22.39 3.15 -16.03
C GLN A 153 23.11 3.57 -14.74
N GLY A 154 22.37 3.93 -13.69
CA GLY A 154 22.92 4.39 -12.41
C GLY A 154 23.32 5.86 -12.41
N VAL A 155 22.92 6.63 -13.42
CA VAL A 155 23.16 8.09 -13.45
C VAL A 155 22.12 8.77 -12.57
N ALA A 156 22.59 9.60 -11.64
CA ALA A 156 21.71 10.34 -10.73
C ALA A 156 20.75 11.25 -11.51
N ILE A 157 19.49 11.25 -11.09
CA ILE A 157 18.43 12.13 -11.60
C ILE A 157 18.17 13.18 -10.53
N GLU A 158 18.25 14.46 -10.90
CA GLU A 158 17.83 15.53 -10.00
C GLU A 158 16.31 15.50 -9.82
N ALA A 159 15.82 15.60 -8.58
CA ALA A 159 14.38 15.59 -8.30
C ALA A 159 13.61 16.65 -9.11
N ALA A 160 14.19 17.83 -9.34
CA ALA A 160 13.59 18.91 -10.12
C ALA A 160 13.39 18.57 -11.61
N ARG A 161 14.06 17.54 -12.12
CA ARG A 161 13.91 17.06 -13.51
C ARG A 161 12.78 16.06 -13.67
N VAL A 162 12.19 15.57 -12.57
CA VAL A 162 11.05 14.66 -12.60
C VAL A 162 9.77 15.47 -12.53
N ASP A 163 8.96 15.41 -13.57
CA ASP A 163 7.61 15.98 -13.56
C ASP A 163 6.68 15.10 -12.71
N VAL A 164 6.44 15.53 -11.47
CA VAL A 164 5.59 14.81 -10.52
C VAL A 164 4.16 14.65 -11.04
N ALA A 165 3.65 15.60 -11.84
CA ALA A 165 2.31 15.51 -12.39
C ALA A 165 2.16 14.36 -13.39
N GLN A 166 3.26 13.82 -13.91
CA GLN A 166 3.24 12.64 -14.79
C GLN A 166 3.33 11.31 -14.03
N LEU A 167 3.56 11.33 -12.71
CA LEU A 167 3.68 10.12 -11.91
C LEU A 167 2.33 9.55 -11.46
N PHE A 168 1.29 10.37 -11.43
CA PHE A 168 -0.05 9.96 -11.02
C PHE A 168 -1.13 10.84 -11.64
N THR A 169 -2.38 10.37 -11.63
CA THR A 169 -3.55 11.17 -11.98
C THR A 169 -4.71 10.87 -11.03
N ASN A 170 -5.47 11.91 -10.67
CA ASN A 170 -6.73 11.79 -9.93
C ASN A 170 -7.96 11.98 -10.83
N GLU A 171 -7.78 12.27 -12.13
CA GLU A 171 -8.87 12.64 -13.06
C GLU A 171 -9.91 11.51 -13.28
N LEU A 172 -9.50 10.28 -13.00
CA LEU A 172 -10.33 9.09 -13.16
C LEU A 172 -11.04 8.68 -11.86
N LEU A 173 -10.74 9.34 -10.74
CA LEU A 173 -11.46 9.14 -9.48
C LEU A 173 -12.80 9.86 -9.55
N GLN A 174 -13.87 9.20 -9.10
CA GLN A 174 -15.14 9.86 -8.86
C GLN A 174 -15.06 10.55 -7.49
N GLN A 175 -15.42 11.84 -7.44
CA GLN A 175 -15.57 12.58 -6.18
C GLN A 175 -16.88 12.19 -5.50
#